data_AF-A0A7J4T4Y7-F1
#
_entry.id   AF-A0A7J4T4Y7-F1
#
_cell.length_a   1.000
_cell.length_b   1.000
_cell.length_c   1.000
_cell.angle_alpha   90.00
_cell.angle_beta   90.00
_cell.angle_gamma   90.00
#
_symmetry.space_group_name_H-M   'P 1'
#
loop_
_entity.id
_entity.type
_entity.pdbx_description
1 polymer ?
#
loop_
_entity_poly.entity_id
_entity_poly.type
_entity_poly.pdbx_seq_one_letter_code
_entity_poly.pdbx_strand_id
1 'polypeptide(L)'
;MEVSMGLFVESIASDGLVYCYDPIQYGEEVQPTAHRALLNVLKSQRFDSIPLVMDNGNVERIARRRLHDGDLEQHVFILGLEECATAKPGTTILEAMFKILSNEHHILFVLDEKSKQPVRVLSMSMLNCNEVRDYLRLKIASLHHSKWHWNEEYLGEPASSYHRLADEIFNQLKRLAKLVDDKKELQSDEVVSTQIVNILSLLQPVKDFDGTMPKEKFSLSIPKRKIIPRTVEQFMTYPAASLHDDDDEVLWMAYKLFAVANKWDNLLLKDGSNKPYKLITGCDKSTILTSNIERIKPSASVPQIISKLKKNDFQPLFSEKSGDKWPGILTPEDVFLNEHLIMDLIVKMSSIEKKCRAYLIQKNELYVPFPQRDDMLTVFANWKDVINMMRKYKSKDIKKKVFDKLNELRHFRNKVIHEFLALVNSGETELPRWMNLLFTEGYDNLKSVETSFQNTMPDEDAYHALKGLDELLTSRGKKGIKFIKSGLTEVEITSNKSLILKFQSDTYEKYKQAIAEISKEDLQSWTKCDGVSLVSIS
;
A
#
# COMPACT_ATOMS: atom_id res chain seq x y z
N MET A 1 6.94 -10.93 12.89
CA MET A 1 5.96 -11.99 12.63
C MET A 1 6.26 -12.56 11.27
N GLU A 2 6.68 -13.82 11.22
CA GLU A 2 6.80 -14.57 9.97
C GLU A 2 5.40 -15.01 9.54
N VAL A 3 5.12 -14.94 8.25
CA VAL A 3 3.90 -15.52 7.68
C VAL A 3 4.34 -16.70 6.83
N SER A 4 3.81 -17.87 7.16
CA SER A 4 3.95 -19.06 6.32
C SER A 4 2.99 -18.89 5.14
N MET A 5 3.55 -18.80 3.94
CA MET A 5 2.78 -18.80 2.69
C MET A 5 2.84 -20.21 2.11
N GLY A 6 1.70 -20.90 2.04
CA GLY A 6 1.60 -22.18 1.34
C GLY A 6 1.90 -22.00 -0.15
N LEU A 7 2.64 -22.92 -0.74
CA LEU A 7 2.96 -22.94 -2.18
C LEU A 7 1.93 -23.79 -2.92
N PHE A 8 0.88 -23.13 -3.39
CA PHE A 8 -0.22 -23.71 -4.15
C PHE A 8 -0.43 -22.93 -5.46
N VAL A 9 -1.41 -23.32 -6.27
CA VAL A 9 -1.72 -22.65 -7.53
C VAL A 9 -1.96 -21.14 -7.35
N GLU A 10 -2.53 -20.72 -6.22
CA GLU A 10 -2.75 -19.31 -5.90
C GLU A 10 -1.45 -18.51 -5.72
N SER A 11 -0.33 -19.17 -5.43
CA SER A 11 0.99 -18.53 -5.31
C SER A 11 1.61 -18.20 -6.67
N ILE A 12 1.09 -18.76 -7.76
CA ILE A 12 1.62 -18.60 -9.11
C ILE A 12 0.59 -18.03 -10.10
N ALA A 13 -0.70 -18.13 -9.79
CA ALA A 13 -1.79 -17.52 -10.54
C ALA A 13 -1.91 -16.01 -10.22
N SER A 14 -2.71 -15.30 -11.01
CA SER A 14 -2.94 -13.86 -10.85
C SER A 14 -3.45 -13.49 -9.45
N ASP A 15 -3.07 -12.32 -8.94
CA ASP A 15 -3.59 -11.81 -7.65
C ASP A 15 -4.97 -11.16 -7.83
N GLY A 16 -5.96 -12.01 -8.08
CA GLY A 16 -7.30 -11.61 -8.49
C GLY A 16 -7.46 -11.56 -10.02
N LEU A 17 -8.64 -11.18 -10.49
CA LEU A 17 -8.92 -11.03 -11.91
C LEU A 17 -8.90 -9.56 -12.31
N VAL A 18 -8.15 -9.28 -13.35
CA VAL A 18 -8.37 -8.13 -14.22
C VAL A 18 -9.11 -8.66 -15.45
N TYR A 19 -10.15 -7.98 -15.90
CA TYR A 19 -11.03 -8.48 -16.97
C TYR A 19 -11.34 -7.41 -18.01
N CYS A 20 -11.82 -7.83 -19.18
CA CYS A 20 -12.48 -6.95 -20.14
C CYS A 20 -13.97 -7.26 -20.17
N TYR A 21 -14.81 -6.30 -20.58
CA TYR A 21 -16.17 -6.66 -20.99
C TYR A 21 -16.14 -7.59 -22.19
N ASP A 22 -17.08 -8.51 -22.22
CA ASP A 22 -17.24 -9.44 -23.32
C ASP A 22 -17.74 -8.71 -24.58
N PRO A 23 -17.04 -8.82 -25.72
CA PRO A 23 -17.41 -8.12 -26.95
C PRO A 23 -18.74 -8.59 -27.55
N ILE A 24 -19.26 -9.78 -27.20
CA ILE A 24 -20.55 -10.26 -27.74
C ILE A 24 -21.70 -9.30 -27.39
N GLN A 25 -21.55 -8.57 -26.29
CA GLN A 25 -22.56 -7.66 -25.77
C GLN A 25 -22.76 -6.43 -26.68
N TYR A 26 -21.84 -6.20 -27.63
CA TYR A 26 -21.87 -5.05 -28.53
C TYR A 26 -22.30 -5.39 -29.97
N GLY A 27 -22.72 -6.63 -30.25
CA GLY A 27 -23.20 -7.08 -31.56
C GLY A 27 -22.10 -7.52 -32.54
N GLU A 28 -22.50 -8.13 -33.67
CA GLU A 28 -21.58 -8.71 -34.65
C GLU A 28 -20.78 -7.68 -35.44
N GLU A 29 -21.37 -6.52 -35.76
CA GLU A 29 -20.72 -5.47 -36.55
C GLU A 29 -19.49 -4.85 -35.85
N VAL A 30 -19.44 -4.92 -34.52
CA VAL A 30 -18.39 -4.33 -33.68
C VAL A 30 -17.23 -5.31 -33.42
N GLN A 31 -17.38 -6.58 -33.78
CA GLN A 31 -16.39 -7.64 -33.47
C GLN A 31 -14.98 -7.36 -34.03
N PRO A 32 -14.78 -6.86 -35.27
CA PRO A 32 -13.44 -6.60 -35.79
C PRO A 32 -12.68 -5.54 -34.97
N THR A 33 -13.33 -4.41 -34.66
CA THR A 33 -12.76 -3.35 -33.82
C THR A 33 -12.53 -3.85 -32.39
N ALA A 34 -13.46 -4.62 -31.84
CA ALA A 34 -13.34 -5.21 -30.50
C ALA A 34 -12.18 -6.22 -30.39
N HIS A 35 -11.95 -7.06 -31.41
CA HIS A 35 -10.82 -7.99 -31.43
C HIS A 35 -9.48 -7.24 -31.49
N ARG A 36 -9.38 -6.17 -32.29
CA ARG A 36 -8.18 -5.32 -32.32
C ARG A 36 -7.97 -4.59 -30.99
N ALA A 37 -9.04 -4.13 -30.35
CA ALA A 37 -9.01 -3.51 -29.03
C ALA A 37 -8.54 -4.49 -27.95
N LEU A 38 -9.05 -5.73 -27.94
CA LEU A 38 -8.59 -6.79 -27.03
C LEU A 38 -7.12 -7.14 -27.26
N LEU A 39 -6.68 -7.20 -28.53
CA LEU A 39 -5.27 -7.41 -28.84
C LEU A 39 -4.40 -6.28 -28.29
N ASN A 40 -4.85 -5.04 -28.40
CA ASN A 40 -4.16 -3.87 -27.86
C ASN A 40 -4.02 -4.00 -26.33
N VAL A 41 -5.08 -4.37 -25.61
CA VAL A 41 -5.04 -4.64 -24.17
C VAL A 41 -4.04 -5.74 -23.83
N LEU A 42 -4.16 -6.91 -24.48
CA LEU A 42 -3.31 -8.07 -24.23
C LEU A 42 -1.82 -7.74 -24.42
N LYS A 43 -1.45 -7.08 -25.54
CA LYS A 43 -0.07 -6.65 -25.79
C LYS A 43 0.41 -5.58 -24.81
N SER A 44 -0.43 -4.58 -24.55
CA SER A 44 -0.09 -3.47 -23.66
C SER A 44 0.19 -3.93 -22.24
N GLN A 45 -0.55 -4.92 -21.75
CA GLN A 45 -0.37 -5.54 -20.44
C GLN A 45 0.62 -6.72 -20.44
N ARG A 46 1.04 -7.19 -21.63
CA ARG A 46 1.75 -8.47 -21.82
C ARG A 46 1.01 -9.65 -21.16
N PHE A 47 -0.30 -9.67 -21.33
CA PHE A 47 -1.12 -10.81 -20.99
C PHE A 47 -1.14 -11.80 -22.14
N ASP A 48 -1.01 -13.09 -21.82
CA ASP A 48 -1.31 -14.15 -22.79
C ASP A 48 -2.82 -14.26 -23.00
N SER A 49 -3.59 -13.97 -21.95
CA SER A 49 -5.04 -14.03 -21.96
C SER A 49 -5.66 -13.10 -20.92
N ILE A 50 -6.91 -12.70 -21.14
CA ILE A 50 -7.68 -11.85 -20.23
C ILE A 50 -9.13 -12.38 -20.13
N PRO A 51 -9.65 -12.63 -18.92
CA PRO A 51 -11.03 -13.01 -18.70
C PRO A 51 -12.01 -11.98 -19.26
N LEU A 52 -13.15 -12.45 -19.76
CA LEU A 52 -14.23 -11.62 -20.28
C LEU A 52 -15.44 -11.68 -19.35
N VAL A 53 -15.85 -10.51 -18.88
CA VAL A 53 -16.97 -10.34 -17.97
C VAL A 53 -18.21 -9.88 -18.71
N MET A 54 -19.36 -10.41 -18.30
CA MET A 54 -20.68 -9.96 -18.73
C MET A 54 -21.17 -8.82 -17.83
N ASP A 55 -22.21 -8.09 -18.24
CA ASP A 55 -22.81 -7.00 -17.46
C ASP A 55 -23.32 -7.44 -16.07
N ASN A 56 -23.62 -8.73 -15.91
CA ASN A 56 -24.01 -9.33 -14.64
C ASN A 56 -22.83 -9.64 -13.69
N GLY A 57 -21.59 -9.40 -14.14
CA GLY A 57 -20.37 -9.65 -13.38
C GLY A 57 -19.79 -11.06 -13.49
N ASN A 58 -20.43 -11.97 -14.23
CA ASN A 58 -19.93 -13.33 -14.42
C ASN A 58 -18.85 -13.38 -15.50
N VAL A 59 -17.86 -14.25 -15.29
CA VAL A 59 -16.85 -14.57 -16.30
C VAL A 59 -17.25 -15.86 -16.98
N GLU A 60 -17.57 -15.80 -18.27
CA GLU A 60 -18.01 -16.96 -19.05
C GLU A 60 -17.03 -17.32 -20.18
N ARG A 61 -16.14 -16.39 -20.53
CA ARG A 61 -15.18 -16.56 -21.62
C ARG A 61 -13.84 -15.91 -21.30
N ILE A 62 -12.85 -16.19 -22.14
CA ILE A 62 -11.52 -15.59 -22.07
C ILE A 62 -11.03 -15.21 -23.46
N ALA A 63 -10.41 -14.05 -23.58
CA ALA A 63 -9.70 -13.65 -24.79
C ALA A 63 -8.23 -14.07 -24.66
N ARG A 64 -7.71 -14.85 -25.61
CA ARG A 64 -6.30 -15.27 -25.69
C ARG A 64 -5.66 -14.69 -26.94
N ARG A 65 -4.46 -14.12 -26.83
CA ARG A 65 -3.71 -13.73 -28.03
C ARG A 65 -3.13 -14.95 -28.74
N ARG A 66 -2.75 -14.77 -29.99
CA ARG A 66 -1.92 -15.75 -30.71
C ARG A 66 -0.56 -15.96 -30.02
N LEU A 67 -0.18 -17.21 -29.79
CA LEU A 67 1.07 -17.59 -29.08
C LEU A 67 2.12 -18.23 -30.00
N HIS A 68 1.69 -18.94 -31.05
CA HIS A 68 2.54 -19.61 -32.03
C HIS A 68 1.92 -19.59 -33.43
N ASP A 69 2.62 -20.09 -34.45
CA ASP A 69 2.13 -20.06 -35.83
C ASP A 69 1.05 -21.10 -36.14
N GLY A 70 0.92 -22.18 -35.36
CA GLY A 70 -0.14 -23.19 -35.51
C GLY A 70 -1.53 -22.69 -35.09
N ASP A 71 -1.59 -21.60 -34.32
CA ASP A 71 -2.83 -20.86 -34.09
C ASP A 71 -3.36 -20.28 -35.41
N LEU A 72 -4.69 -20.26 -35.58
CA LEU A 72 -5.36 -19.58 -36.70
C LEU A 72 -4.86 -18.13 -36.86
N GLU A 73 -4.91 -17.59 -38.07
CA GLU A 73 -4.43 -16.23 -38.36
C GLU A 73 -5.14 -15.12 -37.57
N GLN A 74 -6.24 -15.45 -36.88
CA GLN A 74 -6.88 -14.57 -35.92
C GLN A 74 -5.88 -14.16 -34.82
N HIS A 75 -5.74 -12.84 -34.62
CA HIS A 75 -4.82 -12.33 -33.61
C HIS A 75 -5.31 -12.57 -32.17
N VAL A 76 -6.61 -12.78 -31.97
CA VAL A 76 -7.27 -13.01 -30.68
C VAL A 76 -8.32 -14.11 -30.83
N PHE A 77 -8.28 -15.08 -29.91
CA PHE A 77 -9.21 -16.18 -29.76
C PHE A 77 -10.14 -15.88 -28.59
N ILE A 78 -11.44 -16.05 -28.78
CA ILE A 78 -12.44 -15.95 -27.71
C ILE A 78 -12.87 -17.37 -27.36
N LEU A 79 -12.48 -17.82 -26.17
CA LEU A 79 -12.63 -19.20 -25.72
C LEU A 79 -13.68 -19.29 -24.59
N GLY A 80 -14.46 -20.37 -24.60
CA GLY A 80 -15.31 -20.78 -23.48
C GLY A 80 -14.50 -21.24 -22.27
N LEU A 81 -15.11 -21.20 -21.09
CA LEU A 81 -14.47 -21.73 -19.87
C LEU A 81 -14.17 -23.24 -19.99
N GLU A 82 -15.01 -23.98 -20.71
CA GLU A 82 -14.90 -25.40 -20.96
C GLU A 82 -13.69 -25.80 -21.81
N GLU A 83 -13.14 -24.86 -22.59
CA GLU A 83 -11.93 -25.06 -23.39
C GLU A 83 -10.66 -24.87 -22.54
N CYS A 84 -10.80 -24.31 -21.33
CA CYS A 84 -9.70 -24.01 -20.42
C CYS A 84 -9.54 -25.10 -19.35
N ALA A 85 -8.31 -25.25 -18.83
CA ALA A 85 -8.09 -26.08 -17.65
C ALA A 85 -8.68 -25.42 -16.39
N THR A 86 -9.08 -26.23 -15.41
CA THR A 86 -9.59 -25.71 -14.13
C THR A 86 -8.90 -26.35 -12.91
N ALA A 87 -8.77 -25.54 -11.86
CA ALA A 87 -8.25 -25.95 -10.56
C ALA A 87 -9.08 -25.34 -9.44
N LYS A 88 -8.94 -25.92 -8.24
CA LYS A 88 -9.51 -25.35 -7.02
C LYS A 88 -8.40 -24.66 -6.22
N PRO A 89 -8.76 -23.72 -5.32
CA PRO A 89 -7.85 -23.25 -4.29
C PRO A 89 -7.15 -24.42 -3.58
N GLY A 90 -5.85 -24.30 -3.32
CA GLY A 90 -5.04 -25.35 -2.72
C GLY A 90 -4.61 -26.49 -3.65
N THR A 91 -4.94 -26.45 -4.95
CA THR A 91 -4.31 -27.33 -5.95
C THR A 91 -2.80 -27.10 -5.96
N THR A 92 -2.01 -28.17 -6.06
CA THR A 92 -0.56 -28.05 -6.03
C THR A 92 -0.01 -27.38 -7.29
N ILE A 93 1.16 -26.74 -7.18
CA ILE A 93 1.82 -26.12 -8.33
C ILE A 93 2.15 -27.17 -9.39
N LEU A 94 2.53 -28.40 -9.00
CA LEU A 94 2.80 -29.49 -9.96
C LEU A 94 1.56 -29.90 -10.75
N GLU A 95 0.42 -30.09 -10.08
CA GLU A 95 -0.83 -30.42 -10.77
C GLU A 95 -1.25 -29.29 -11.70
N ALA A 96 -1.13 -28.03 -11.27
CA ALA A 96 -1.39 -26.87 -12.10
C ALA A 96 -0.49 -26.82 -13.35
N MET A 97 0.81 -27.10 -13.21
CA MET A 97 1.76 -27.18 -14.33
C MET A 97 1.36 -28.25 -15.34
N PHE A 98 0.99 -29.45 -14.90
CA PHE A 98 0.53 -30.50 -15.81
C PHE A 98 -0.73 -30.09 -16.56
N LYS A 99 -1.72 -29.55 -15.83
CA LYS A 99 -3.00 -29.13 -16.40
C LYS A 99 -2.84 -28.04 -17.46
N ILE A 100 -2.03 -27.02 -17.19
CA ILE A 100 -1.84 -25.90 -18.12
C ILE A 100 -1.00 -26.30 -19.34
N LEU A 101 0.09 -27.05 -19.14
CA LEU A 101 0.97 -27.46 -20.24
C LEU A 101 0.31 -28.50 -21.16
N SER A 102 -0.65 -29.27 -20.65
CA SER A 102 -1.39 -30.27 -21.43
C SER A 102 -2.70 -29.74 -22.03
N ASN A 103 -3.13 -28.53 -21.68
CA ASN A 103 -4.29 -27.88 -22.27
C ASN A 103 -3.89 -27.17 -23.55
N GLU A 104 -4.68 -27.33 -24.62
CA GLU A 104 -4.42 -26.75 -25.94
C GLU A 104 -4.22 -25.22 -25.92
N HIS A 105 -4.98 -24.52 -25.07
CA HIS A 105 -4.92 -23.07 -24.99
C HIS A 105 -3.96 -22.54 -23.93
N HIS A 106 -3.36 -23.44 -23.13
CA HIS A 106 -2.45 -23.14 -22.04
C HIS A 106 -2.97 -22.11 -21.03
N ILE A 107 -4.25 -22.21 -20.72
CA ILE A 107 -4.95 -21.37 -19.74
C ILE A 107 -5.51 -22.26 -18.64
N LEU A 108 -5.30 -21.83 -17.39
CA LEU A 108 -5.91 -22.46 -16.22
C LEU A 108 -6.65 -21.44 -15.38
N PHE A 109 -7.92 -21.73 -15.08
CA PHE A 109 -8.74 -20.97 -14.13
C PHE A 109 -8.71 -21.61 -12.74
N VAL A 110 -8.49 -20.79 -11.73
CA VAL A 110 -8.76 -21.16 -10.34
C VAL A 110 -10.18 -20.74 -10.02
N LEU A 111 -11.04 -21.70 -9.74
CA LEU A 111 -12.47 -21.47 -9.49
C LEU A 111 -12.76 -21.39 -8.00
N ASP A 112 -13.56 -20.40 -7.59
CA ASP A 112 -14.08 -20.35 -6.23
C ASP A 112 -14.90 -21.60 -5.91
N GLU A 113 -14.71 -22.15 -4.71
CA GLU A 113 -15.29 -23.44 -4.35
C GLU A 113 -16.82 -23.41 -4.33
N LYS A 114 -17.42 -22.27 -3.95
CA LYS A 114 -18.87 -22.11 -3.76
C LYS A 114 -19.57 -21.68 -5.03
N SER A 115 -19.12 -20.58 -5.62
CA SER A 115 -19.75 -19.96 -6.78
C SER A 115 -19.38 -20.63 -8.11
N LYS A 116 -18.30 -21.43 -8.12
CA LYS A 116 -17.69 -21.99 -9.33
C LYS A 116 -17.23 -20.94 -10.35
N GLN A 117 -17.20 -19.67 -9.96
CA GLN A 117 -16.74 -18.60 -10.81
C GLN A 117 -15.20 -18.53 -10.79
N PRO A 118 -14.57 -18.18 -11.91
CA PRO A 118 -13.16 -17.83 -11.94
C PRO A 118 -12.81 -16.74 -10.93
N VAL A 119 -11.75 -16.94 -10.15
CA VAL A 119 -11.20 -15.93 -9.23
C VAL A 119 -9.74 -15.60 -9.49
N ARG A 120 -9.02 -16.49 -10.18
CA ARG A 120 -7.64 -16.28 -10.66
C ARG A 120 -7.44 -16.95 -12.00
N VAL A 121 -6.51 -16.44 -12.78
CA VAL A 121 -6.07 -17.04 -14.04
C VAL A 121 -4.56 -17.32 -13.97
N LEU A 122 -4.15 -18.43 -14.56
CA LEU A 122 -2.76 -18.80 -14.76
C LEU A 122 -2.55 -19.06 -16.25
N SER A 123 -1.59 -18.36 -16.84
CA SER A 123 -1.14 -18.62 -18.21
C SER A 123 0.26 -19.22 -18.23
N MET A 124 0.66 -19.77 -19.38
CA MET A 124 1.96 -20.43 -19.55
C MET A 124 3.15 -19.54 -19.17
N SER A 125 3.14 -18.25 -19.54
CA SER A 125 4.25 -17.34 -19.22
C SER A 125 4.43 -17.11 -17.72
N MET A 126 3.35 -17.24 -16.94
CA MET A 126 3.36 -17.06 -15.47
C MET A 126 4.12 -18.17 -14.73
N LEU A 127 4.37 -19.33 -15.38
CA LEU A 127 5.18 -20.40 -14.80
C LEU A 127 6.65 -20.02 -14.61
N ASN A 128 7.12 -18.96 -15.28
CA ASN A 128 8.47 -18.43 -15.13
C ASN A 128 8.57 -17.46 -13.93
N CYS A 129 8.22 -17.95 -12.73
CA CYS A 129 8.33 -17.21 -11.47
C CYS A 129 9.18 -17.95 -10.42
N ASN A 130 9.65 -17.22 -9.40
CA ASN A 130 10.54 -17.81 -8.39
C ASN A 130 9.83 -18.84 -7.51
N GLU A 131 8.54 -18.68 -7.29
CA GLU A 131 7.69 -19.56 -6.50
C GLU A 131 7.64 -20.97 -7.11
N VAL A 132 7.59 -21.08 -8.45
CA VAL A 132 7.69 -22.37 -9.15
C VAL A 132 9.05 -23.01 -8.93
N ARG A 133 10.14 -22.24 -9.07
CA ARG A 133 11.50 -22.76 -8.84
C ARG A 133 11.67 -23.28 -7.42
N ASP A 134 11.23 -22.50 -6.43
CA ASP A 134 11.38 -22.83 -5.02
C ASP A 134 10.50 -24.04 -4.66
N TYR A 135 9.28 -24.11 -5.22
CA TYR A 135 8.42 -25.29 -5.12
C TYR A 135 9.08 -26.55 -5.71
N LEU A 136 9.64 -26.50 -6.92
CA LEU A 136 10.32 -27.63 -7.55
C LEU A 136 11.48 -28.15 -6.70
N ARG A 137 12.28 -27.25 -6.12
CA ARG A 137 13.38 -27.60 -5.21
C ARG A 137 12.88 -28.33 -3.96
N LEU A 138 11.81 -27.82 -3.35
CA LEU A 138 11.19 -28.44 -2.17
C LEU A 138 10.56 -29.80 -2.50
N LYS A 139 9.88 -29.90 -3.65
CA LYS A 139 9.30 -31.16 -4.14
C LYS A 139 10.36 -32.22 -4.33
N ILE A 140 11.43 -31.93 -5.07
CA ILE A 140 12.51 -32.90 -5.32
C ILE A 140 13.21 -33.29 -4.01
N ALA A 141 13.45 -32.34 -3.10
CA ALA A 141 14.02 -32.64 -1.79
C ALA A 141 13.10 -33.58 -0.96
N SER A 142 11.78 -33.36 -1.00
CA SER A 142 10.79 -34.22 -0.35
C SER A 142 10.79 -35.63 -0.95
N LEU A 143 10.79 -35.75 -2.28
CA LEU A 143 10.83 -37.04 -2.97
C LEU A 143 12.07 -37.85 -2.58
N HIS A 144 13.22 -37.18 -2.50
CA HIS A 144 14.46 -37.80 -2.04
C HIS A 144 14.37 -38.28 -0.60
N HIS A 145 13.85 -37.46 0.31
CA HIS A 145 13.66 -37.85 1.71
C HIS A 145 12.74 -39.08 1.84
N SER A 146 11.71 -39.15 1.01
CA SER A 146 10.78 -40.28 0.93
C SER A 146 11.33 -41.52 0.22
N LYS A 147 12.60 -41.50 -0.25
CA LYS A 147 13.23 -42.57 -1.05
C LYS A 147 12.37 -43.01 -2.23
N TRP A 148 11.76 -42.05 -2.92
CA TRP A 148 10.91 -42.34 -4.07
C TRP A 148 11.72 -43.06 -5.16
N HIS A 149 11.44 -44.35 -5.36
CA HIS A 149 12.26 -45.26 -6.16
C HIS A 149 12.41 -44.83 -7.63
N TRP A 150 11.42 -44.14 -8.19
CA TRP A 150 11.47 -43.61 -9.55
C TRP A 150 12.61 -42.61 -9.76
N ASN A 151 13.05 -41.92 -8.70
CA ASN A 151 14.21 -41.03 -8.76
C ASN A 151 15.53 -41.79 -8.89
N GLU A 152 15.67 -42.95 -8.24
CA GLU A 152 16.91 -43.75 -8.30
C GLU A 152 17.08 -44.36 -9.69
N GLU A 153 15.98 -44.81 -10.30
CA GLU A 153 15.98 -45.37 -11.67
C GLU A 153 16.19 -44.31 -12.76
N TYR A 154 15.65 -43.10 -12.60
CA TYR A 154 15.71 -42.05 -13.62
C TYR A 154 16.90 -41.08 -13.46
N LEU A 155 17.35 -40.79 -12.24
CA LEU A 155 18.39 -39.76 -11.97
C LEU A 155 19.81 -40.31 -11.86
N GLY A 156 19.98 -41.63 -11.79
CA GLY A 156 21.25 -42.34 -12.01
C GLY A 156 22.42 -42.12 -11.03
N GLU A 157 22.44 -41.06 -10.20
CA GLU A 157 23.58 -40.73 -9.32
C GLU A 157 23.22 -39.89 -8.05
N PRO A 158 24.06 -39.93 -6.99
CA PRO A 158 23.68 -39.50 -5.63
C PRO A 158 23.63 -37.97 -5.44
N ALA A 159 22.65 -37.53 -4.63
CA ALA A 159 22.49 -36.29 -3.85
C ALA A 159 22.83 -34.90 -4.44
N SER A 160 23.93 -34.76 -5.16
CA SER A 160 24.40 -33.51 -5.77
C SER A 160 23.67 -33.14 -7.08
N SER A 161 22.83 -34.03 -7.63
CA SER A 161 22.06 -33.83 -8.87
C SER A 161 20.67 -33.18 -8.66
N TYR A 162 20.15 -33.12 -7.42
CA TYR A 162 18.76 -32.69 -7.18
C TYR A 162 18.50 -31.21 -7.45
N HIS A 163 19.41 -30.33 -7.05
CA HIS A 163 19.31 -28.91 -7.40
C HIS A 163 19.42 -28.70 -8.90
N ARG A 164 20.18 -29.56 -9.60
CA ARG A 164 20.33 -29.47 -11.06
C ARG A 164 19.03 -29.81 -11.77
N LEU A 165 18.29 -30.84 -11.36
CA LEU A 165 17.00 -31.18 -11.98
C LEU A 165 15.94 -30.07 -11.77
N ALA A 166 15.82 -29.56 -10.53
CA ALA A 166 14.89 -28.47 -10.24
C ALA A 166 15.19 -27.22 -11.09
N ASP A 167 16.47 -26.86 -11.16
CA ASP A 167 16.92 -25.70 -11.95
C ASP A 167 16.84 -25.99 -13.46
N GLU A 168 17.02 -27.23 -13.90
CA GLU A 168 16.86 -27.66 -15.30
C GLU A 168 15.40 -27.50 -15.74
N ILE A 169 14.45 -28.07 -15.01
CA ILE A 169 13.01 -27.92 -15.29
C ILE A 169 12.66 -26.43 -15.34
N PHE A 170 13.10 -25.65 -14.35
CA PHE A 170 12.83 -24.22 -14.30
C PHE A 170 13.46 -23.46 -15.48
N ASN A 171 14.67 -23.83 -15.90
CA ASN A 171 15.31 -23.24 -17.07
C ASN A 171 14.56 -23.57 -18.37
N GLN A 172 13.97 -24.77 -18.49
CA GLN A 172 13.11 -25.11 -19.63
C GLN A 172 11.81 -24.27 -19.62
N LEU A 173 11.16 -24.10 -18.46
CA LEU A 173 10.00 -23.19 -18.32
C LEU A 173 10.34 -21.75 -18.72
N LYS A 174 11.52 -21.26 -18.33
CA LYS A 174 12.02 -19.94 -18.73
C LYS A 174 12.27 -19.84 -20.24
N ARG A 175 12.70 -20.92 -20.89
CA ARG A 175 12.83 -20.98 -22.36
C ARG A 175 11.46 -20.94 -23.02
N LEU A 176 10.50 -21.72 -22.54
CA LEU A 176 9.12 -21.72 -23.04
C LEU A 176 8.50 -20.32 -22.97
N ALA A 177 8.58 -19.66 -21.82
CA ALA A 177 8.08 -18.28 -21.66
C ALA A 177 8.73 -17.28 -22.64
N LYS A 178 9.99 -17.49 -23.03
CA LYS A 178 10.70 -16.66 -24.02
C LYS A 178 10.32 -16.97 -25.47
N LEU A 179 9.79 -18.16 -25.76
CA LEU A 179 9.32 -18.54 -27.10
C LEU A 179 8.00 -17.85 -27.42
N VAL A 180 7.11 -17.74 -26.42
CA VAL A 180 5.80 -17.10 -26.58
C VAL A 180 5.79 -15.61 -26.24
N ASP A 181 6.94 -14.98 -26.05
CA ASP A 181 7.07 -13.54 -25.75
C ASP A 181 6.56 -12.70 -26.93
N ASP A 182 5.64 -11.77 -26.68
CA ASP A 182 4.97 -10.98 -27.72
C ASP A 182 5.90 -10.05 -28.52
N LYS A 183 7.12 -9.83 -28.02
CA LYS A 183 8.12 -8.97 -28.65
C LYS A 183 8.94 -9.64 -29.74
N LYS A 184 8.74 -10.94 -29.93
CA LYS A 184 9.46 -11.72 -30.93
C LYS A 184 8.51 -12.17 -32.02
N GLU A 185 9.10 -12.55 -33.14
CA GLU A 185 8.37 -13.27 -34.18
C GLU A 185 7.77 -14.56 -33.59
N LEU A 186 6.54 -14.86 -34.03
CA LEU A 186 5.84 -16.07 -33.63
C LEU A 186 6.72 -17.29 -33.94
N GLN A 187 6.87 -18.14 -32.95
CA GLN A 187 7.61 -19.39 -33.09
C GLN A 187 6.70 -20.46 -33.69
N SER A 188 7.31 -21.48 -34.30
CA SER A 188 6.52 -22.56 -34.86
C SER A 188 5.86 -23.40 -33.77
N ASP A 189 4.65 -23.90 -34.06
CA ASP A 189 3.93 -24.81 -33.18
C ASP A 189 4.79 -26.03 -32.81
N GLU A 190 5.52 -26.60 -33.78
CA GLU A 190 6.46 -27.71 -33.54
C GLU A 190 7.50 -27.36 -32.46
N VAL A 191 8.09 -26.16 -32.50
CA VAL A 191 9.10 -25.72 -31.54
C VAL A 191 8.51 -25.53 -30.15
N VAL A 192 7.33 -24.91 -30.07
CA VAL A 192 6.65 -24.67 -28.78
C VAL A 192 6.18 -26.00 -28.18
N SER A 193 5.51 -26.84 -28.96
CA SER A 193 5.03 -28.16 -28.56
C SER A 193 6.17 -29.09 -28.15
N THR A 194 7.29 -29.10 -28.88
CA THR A 194 8.49 -29.87 -28.49
C THR A 194 9.04 -29.43 -27.13
N GLN A 195 9.09 -28.12 -26.89
CA GLN A 195 9.54 -27.58 -25.62
C GLN A 195 8.59 -27.96 -24.47
N ILE A 196 7.28 -27.95 -24.70
CA ILE A 196 6.26 -28.39 -23.73
C ILE A 196 6.41 -29.87 -23.42
N VAL A 197 6.51 -30.74 -24.43
CA VAL A 197 6.70 -32.18 -24.26
C VAL A 197 7.98 -32.50 -23.49
N ASN A 198 9.06 -31.76 -23.74
CA ASN A 198 10.30 -31.89 -22.98
C ASN A 198 10.10 -31.54 -21.49
N ILE A 199 9.41 -30.44 -21.19
CA ILE A 199 9.11 -30.05 -19.80
C ILE A 199 8.22 -31.10 -19.13
N LEU A 200 7.16 -31.55 -19.80
CA LEU A 200 6.26 -32.59 -19.28
C LEU A 200 7.01 -33.89 -19.00
N SER A 201 7.95 -34.27 -19.87
CA SER A 201 8.82 -35.44 -19.67
C SER A 201 9.70 -35.30 -18.44
N LEU A 202 10.33 -34.13 -18.24
CA LEU A 202 11.14 -33.85 -17.05
C LEU A 202 10.30 -33.78 -15.76
N LEU A 203 9.01 -33.44 -15.87
CA LEU A 203 8.07 -33.41 -14.74
C LEU A 203 7.51 -34.80 -14.38
N GLN A 204 7.54 -35.78 -15.29
CA GLN A 204 7.05 -37.15 -14.98
C GLN A 204 7.68 -37.73 -13.71
N PRO A 205 9.01 -37.69 -13.49
CA PRO A 205 9.62 -38.24 -12.27
C PRO A 205 9.10 -37.67 -10.97
N VAL A 206 8.65 -36.42 -10.99
CA VAL A 206 8.22 -35.71 -9.77
C VAL A 206 6.73 -35.89 -9.48
N LYS A 207 5.99 -36.51 -10.40
CA LYS A 207 4.56 -36.76 -10.26
C LYS A 207 4.30 -37.96 -9.34
N ASP A 208 3.33 -37.79 -8.44
CA ASP A 208 2.79 -38.91 -7.65
C ASP A 208 1.73 -39.65 -8.48
N PHE A 209 2.05 -40.87 -8.92
CA PHE A 209 1.21 -41.65 -9.83
C PHE A 209 0.17 -42.52 -9.12
N ASP A 210 0.42 -42.90 -7.87
CA ASP A 210 -0.41 -43.85 -7.12
C ASP A 210 -1.10 -43.21 -5.91
N GLY A 211 -0.84 -41.92 -5.65
CA GLY A 211 -1.43 -41.18 -4.54
C GLY A 211 -0.90 -41.63 -3.18
N THR A 212 0.25 -42.32 -3.17
CA THR A 212 0.87 -42.82 -1.94
C THR A 212 1.63 -41.73 -1.18
N MET A 213 1.93 -40.60 -1.83
CA MET A 213 2.60 -39.51 -1.15
C MET A 213 1.65 -38.71 -0.26
N PRO A 214 2.15 -38.22 0.89
CA PRO A 214 1.43 -37.21 1.64
C PRO A 214 1.11 -36.01 0.75
N LYS A 215 -0.11 -35.48 0.87
CA LYS A 215 -0.48 -34.24 0.18
C LYS A 215 0.55 -33.16 0.45
N GLU A 216 1.03 -32.54 -0.61
CA GLU A 216 2.08 -31.54 -0.57
C GLU A 216 1.64 -30.33 0.26
N LYS A 217 2.45 -29.97 1.26
CA LYS A 217 2.21 -28.82 2.13
C LYS A 217 3.49 -28.02 2.26
N PHE A 218 4.03 -27.58 1.13
CA PHE A 218 5.20 -26.72 1.12
C PHE A 218 4.80 -25.30 1.51
N SER A 219 5.64 -24.65 2.29
CA SER A 219 5.45 -23.25 2.63
C SER A 219 6.78 -22.52 2.70
N LEU A 220 6.79 -21.25 2.32
CA LEU A 220 7.93 -20.37 2.52
C LEU A 220 7.67 -19.48 3.73
N SER A 221 8.67 -19.39 4.62
CA SER A 221 8.71 -18.34 5.64
C SER A 221 9.15 -17.05 4.97
N ILE A 222 8.18 -16.21 4.61
CA ILE A 222 8.49 -14.90 4.05
C ILE A 222 8.52 -13.91 5.23
N PRO A 223 9.64 -13.21 5.46
CA PRO A 223 9.64 -12.11 6.41
C PRO A 223 8.71 -11.03 5.86
N LYS A 224 7.52 -10.87 6.46
CA LYS A 224 6.67 -9.69 6.23
C LYS A 224 7.42 -8.48 6.76
N ARG A 225 8.25 -7.86 5.93
CA ARG A 225 8.68 -6.49 6.18
C ARG A 225 7.42 -5.65 6.05
N LYS A 226 6.94 -5.08 7.17
CA LYS A 226 6.01 -3.96 7.12
C LYS A 226 6.78 -2.81 6.47
N ILE A 227 6.65 -2.69 5.15
CA ILE A 227 7.24 -1.57 4.42
C ILE A 227 6.35 -0.37 4.72
N ILE A 228 6.86 0.56 5.52
CA ILE A 228 6.22 1.86 5.72
C ILE A 228 6.53 2.67 4.45
N PRO A 229 5.54 3.04 3.63
CA PRO A 229 5.79 3.77 2.39
C PRO A 229 6.43 5.13 2.66
N ARG A 230 7.53 5.42 1.97
CA ARG A 230 8.31 6.67 2.10
C ARG A 230 8.79 7.23 0.76
N THR A 231 8.78 6.41 -0.28
CA THR A 231 9.21 6.77 -1.64
C THR A 231 8.13 6.50 -2.66
N VAL A 232 8.21 7.14 -3.82
CA VAL A 232 7.28 6.92 -4.96
C VAL A 232 7.06 5.44 -5.23
N GLU A 233 8.14 4.67 -5.33
CA GLU A 233 8.08 3.23 -5.62
C GLU A 233 7.22 2.43 -4.62
N GLN A 234 7.10 2.92 -3.39
CA GLN A 234 6.33 2.27 -2.32
C GLN A 234 4.89 2.75 -2.23
N PHE A 235 4.56 3.91 -2.81
CA PHE A 235 3.20 4.45 -2.86
C PHE A 235 2.47 4.14 -4.17
N MET A 236 3.20 4.04 -5.28
CA MET A 236 2.59 3.92 -6.60
C MET A 236 1.88 2.58 -6.79
N THR A 237 0.79 2.60 -7.55
CA THR A 237 0.16 1.38 -8.06
C THR A 237 0.98 0.84 -9.23
N TYR A 238 1.35 -0.44 -9.17
CA TYR A 238 2.27 -1.07 -10.11
C TYR A 238 1.91 -2.55 -10.38
N PRO A 239 1.96 -3.01 -11.65
CA PRO A 239 2.13 -2.21 -12.87
C PRO A 239 0.88 -1.38 -13.17
N ALA A 240 1.04 -0.23 -13.83
CA ALA A 240 -0.09 0.57 -14.27
C ALA A 240 -0.76 -0.04 -15.51
N ALA A 241 -2.10 -0.06 -15.50
CA ALA A 241 -2.89 -0.37 -16.66
C ALA A 241 -2.56 0.58 -17.81
N SER A 242 -2.51 0.05 -19.03
CA SER A 242 -2.00 0.76 -20.19
C SER A 242 -2.55 0.25 -21.52
N LEU A 243 -2.52 1.13 -22.53
CA LEU A 243 -2.87 0.84 -23.92
C LEU A 243 -1.76 1.34 -24.85
N HIS A 244 -1.62 0.74 -26.02
CA HIS A 244 -0.75 1.22 -27.09
C HIS A 244 -1.51 2.21 -27.96
N ASP A 245 -0.83 3.27 -28.38
CA ASP A 245 -1.42 4.23 -29.33
C ASP A 245 -1.86 3.52 -30.61
N ASP A 246 -3.07 3.82 -31.05
CA ASP A 246 -3.79 3.12 -32.12
C ASP A 246 -4.89 4.02 -32.68
N ASP A 247 -5.68 3.53 -33.64
CA ASP A 247 -6.82 4.28 -34.19
C ASP A 247 -7.82 4.66 -33.09
N ASP A 248 -8.39 5.87 -33.16
CA ASP A 248 -9.27 6.42 -32.11
C ASP A 248 -10.43 5.50 -31.74
N GLU A 249 -11.05 4.83 -32.73
CA GLU A 249 -12.14 3.88 -32.53
C GLU A 249 -11.69 2.64 -31.73
N VAL A 250 -10.48 2.15 -32.01
CA VAL A 250 -9.87 1.00 -31.32
C VAL A 250 -9.49 1.38 -29.90
N LEU A 251 -8.90 2.56 -29.69
CA LEU A 251 -8.56 3.07 -28.37
C LEU A 251 -9.82 3.29 -27.52
N TRP A 252 -10.86 3.87 -28.12
CA TRP A 252 -12.16 4.04 -27.47
C TRP A 252 -12.75 2.70 -27.04
N MET A 253 -12.77 1.71 -27.94
CA MET A 253 -13.25 0.38 -27.63
C MET A 253 -12.40 -0.29 -26.56
N ALA A 254 -11.07 -0.20 -26.63
CA ALA A 254 -10.17 -0.79 -25.63
C ALA A 254 -10.38 -0.18 -24.25
N TYR A 255 -10.54 1.15 -24.15
CA TYR A 255 -10.88 1.82 -22.90
C TYR A 255 -12.23 1.33 -22.37
N LYS A 256 -13.26 1.27 -23.22
CA LYS A 256 -14.59 0.82 -22.83
C LYS A 256 -14.60 -0.63 -22.34
N LEU A 257 -13.90 -1.53 -23.04
CA LEU A 257 -13.82 -2.93 -22.64
C LEU A 257 -13.01 -3.11 -21.36
N PHE A 258 -11.90 -2.39 -21.21
CA PHE A 258 -10.91 -2.67 -20.16
C PHE A 258 -11.04 -1.75 -18.95
N ALA A 259 -11.00 -0.44 -19.15
CA ALA A 259 -11.01 0.54 -18.05
C ALA A 259 -12.34 0.54 -17.32
N VAL A 260 -13.45 0.58 -18.06
CA VAL A 260 -14.80 0.65 -17.48
C VAL A 260 -15.13 -0.64 -16.71
N ALA A 261 -14.75 -1.80 -17.25
CA ALA A 261 -14.98 -3.09 -16.60
C ALA A 261 -14.31 -3.14 -15.21
N ASN A 262 -13.08 -2.65 -15.08
CA ASN A 262 -12.35 -2.64 -13.81
C ASN A 262 -12.55 -1.37 -12.97
N LYS A 263 -13.42 -0.44 -13.42
CA LYS A 263 -13.66 0.87 -12.77
C LYS A 263 -12.37 1.68 -12.58
N TRP A 264 -11.59 1.80 -13.65
CA TRP A 264 -10.35 2.56 -13.63
C TRP A 264 -10.49 3.90 -14.33
N ASP A 265 -10.09 4.95 -13.62
CA ASP A 265 -10.19 6.33 -14.12
C ASP A 265 -8.99 6.72 -15.00
N ASN A 266 -7.85 6.04 -14.82
CA ASN A 266 -6.57 6.45 -15.39
C ASN A 266 -5.80 5.27 -15.99
N LEU A 267 -5.50 5.34 -17.29
CA LEU A 267 -4.64 4.37 -18.00
C LEU A 267 -3.46 5.08 -18.66
N LEU A 268 -2.29 4.45 -18.72
CA LEU A 268 -1.17 4.99 -19.49
C LEU A 268 -1.33 4.66 -20.97
N LEU A 269 -1.18 5.67 -21.83
CA LEU A 269 -1.09 5.50 -23.27
C LEU A 269 0.38 5.48 -23.70
N LYS A 270 0.79 4.37 -24.31
CA LYS A 270 2.16 4.11 -24.75
C LYS A 270 2.33 4.51 -26.21
N ASP A 271 3.10 5.57 -26.44
CA ASP A 271 3.63 5.86 -27.77
C ASP A 271 4.72 4.84 -28.11
N GLY A 272 4.70 4.29 -29.33
CA GLY A 272 5.66 3.30 -29.83
C GLY A 272 7.14 3.75 -29.76
N SER A 273 7.40 5.04 -29.55
CA SER A 273 8.74 5.65 -29.54
C SER A 273 9.41 5.77 -28.15
N ASN A 274 8.82 5.18 -27.10
CA ASN A 274 9.44 5.05 -25.76
C ASN A 274 9.59 6.38 -24.98
N LYS A 275 8.98 7.50 -25.40
CA LYS A 275 8.84 8.77 -24.63
C LYS A 275 7.75 9.70 -25.20
N PRO A 276 7.06 10.52 -24.38
CA PRO A 276 6.54 10.25 -23.04
C PRO A 276 5.18 9.54 -23.10
N TYR A 277 4.82 8.82 -22.04
CA TYR A 277 3.45 8.33 -21.90
C TYR A 277 2.47 9.52 -21.86
N LYS A 278 1.26 9.31 -22.37
CA LYS A 278 0.10 10.14 -22.03
C LYS A 278 -0.76 9.40 -21.01
N LEU A 279 -1.67 10.12 -20.38
CA LEU A 279 -2.67 9.54 -19.49
C LEU A 279 -4.02 9.62 -20.18
N ILE A 280 -4.70 8.49 -20.31
CA ILE A 280 -6.11 8.45 -20.67
C ILE A 280 -6.90 8.72 -19.39
N THR A 281 -7.70 9.79 -19.40
CA THR A 281 -8.48 10.25 -18.24
C THR A 281 -9.98 10.01 -18.41
N GLY A 282 -10.40 9.42 -19.53
CA GLY A 282 -11.80 9.22 -19.83
C GLY A 282 -12.10 9.15 -21.32
N CYS A 283 -13.40 9.16 -21.63
CA CYS A 283 -13.91 9.27 -22.98
C CYS A 283 -15.07 10.27 -23.02
N ASP A 284 -15.19 11.01 -24.12
CA ASP A 284 -16.38 11.79 -24.46
C ASP A 284 -16.94 11.25 -25.79
N LYS A 285 -18.14 10.68 -25.75
CA LYS A 285 -18.74 9.93 -26.86
C LYS A 285 -17.80 8.86 -27.39
N SER A 286 -17.21 9.06 -28.57
CA SER A 286 -16.30 8.15 -29.26
C SER A 286 -14.84 8.65 -29.27
N THR A 287 -14.51 9.66 -28.47
CA THR A 287 -13.17 10.26 -28.42
C THR A 287 -12.54 10.00 -27.06
N ILE A 288 -11.30 9.51 -27.06
CA ILE A 288 -10.51 9.34 -25.85
C ILE A 288 -9.97 10.70 -25.39
N LEU A 289 -10.14 10.99 -24.11
CA LEU A 289 -9.56 12.16 -23.47
C LEU A 289 -8.18 11.80 -22.95
N THR A 290 -7.16 12.54 -23.42
CA THR A 290 -5.78 12.35 -22.97
C THR A 290 -5.22 13.61 -22.32
N SER A 291 -4.37 13.42 -21.33
CA SER A 291 -3.57 14.47 -20.70
C SER A 291 -2.09 14.09 -20.70
N ASN A 292 -1.22 15.09 -20.58
CA ASN A 292 0.19 14.85 -20.36
C ASN A 292 0.41 14.35 -18.93
N ILE A 293 1.25 13.33 -18.74
CA ILE A 293 1.59 12.83 -17.42
C ILE A 293 3.05 13.12 -17.10
N GLU A 294 3.30 13.63 -15.89
CA GLU A 294 4.64 14.01 -15.47
C GLU A 294 5.39 12.83 -14.83
N ARG A 295 6.67 12.70 -15.20
CA ARG A 295 7.56 11.70 -14.60
C ARG A 295 8.06 12.16 -13.22
N ILE A 296 8.11 11.23 -12.28
CA ILE A 296 8.82 11.38 -11.00
C ILE A 296 9.82 10.22 -10.79
N LYS A 297 10.92 10.47 -10.08
CA LYS A 297 11.93 9.43 -9.78
C LYS A 297 11.38 8.43 -8.74
N PRO A 298 11.66 7.11 -8.86
CA PRO A 298 11.14 6.10 -7.93
C PRO A 298 11.62 6.30 -6.49
N SER A 299 12.81 6.88 -6.31
CA SER A 299 13.42 7.20 -5.01
C SER A 299 12.97 8.53 -4.41
N ALA A 300 12.08 9.29 -5.07
CA ALA A 300 11.64 10.58 -4.57
C ALA A 300 10.86 10.42 -3.24
N SER A 301 11.21 11.24 -2.27
CA SER A 301 10.63 11.26 -0.92
C SER A 301 9.25 11.94 -0.89
N VAL A 302 8.44 11.67 0.14
CA VAL A 302 7.12 12.31 0.36
C VAL A 302 7.10 13.83 0.11
N PRO A 303 8.06 14.64 0.62
CA PRO A 303 8.11 16.07 0.31
C PRO A 303 8.24 16.39 -1.18
N GLN A 304 9.04 15.61 -1.90
CA GLN A 304 9.26 15.79 -3.34
C GLN A 304 8.02 15.38 -4.13
N ILE A 305 7.34 14.32 -3.69
CA ILE A 305 6.05 13.88 -4.24
C ILE A 305 5.01 14.98 -4.11
N ILE A 306 4.77 15.46 -2.88
CA ILE A 306 3.80 16.52 -2.58
C ILE A 306 4.09 17.79 -3.41
N SER A 307 5.36 18.20 -3.47
CA SER A 307 5.77 19.36 -4.26
C SER A 307 5.52 19.18 -5.76
N LYS A 308 5.74 17.97 -6.29
CA LYS A 308 5.53 17.66 -7.71
C LYS A 308 4.04 17.60 -8.04
N LEU A 309 3.23 16.94 -7.21
CA LEU A 309 1.76 16.92 -7.35
C LEU A 309 1.18 18.34 -7.34
N LYS A 310 1.60 19.19 -6.39
CA LYS A 310 1.16 20.59 -6.31
C LYS A 310 1.53 21.40 -7.56
N LYS A 311 2.72 21.18 -8.13
CA LYS A 311 3.16 21.83 -9.38
C LYS A 311 2.39 21.33 -10.61
N ASN A 312 1.95 20.08 -10.58
CA ASN A 312 1.21 19.42 -11.65
C ASN A 312 -0.31 19.51 -11.49
N ASP A 313 -0.81 20.51 -10.74
CA ASP A 313 -2.22 20.70 -10.40
C ASP A 313 -2.95 19.43 -9.92
N PHE A 314 -2.24 18.62 -9.13
CA PHE A 314 -2.70 17.34 -8.58
C PHE A 314 -3.07 16.27 -9.61
N GLN A 315 -2.63 16.42 -10.85
CA GLN A 315 -2.73 15.34 -11.84
C GLN A 315 -1.79 14.19 -11.46
N PRO A 316 -2.16 12.93 -11.78
CA PRO A 316 -1.34 11.76 -11.49
C PRO A 316 0.09 11.90 -12.03
N LEU A 317 1.02 11.22 -11.40
CA LEU A 317 2.42 11.13 -11.79
C LEU A 317 2.73 9.71 -12.25
N PHE A 318 3.74 9.54 -13.09
CA PHE A 318 4.25 8.20 -13.42
C PHE A 318 5.70 8.01 -12.99
N SER A 319 6.05 6.77 -12.69
CA SER A 319 7.43 6.36 -12.40
C SER A 319 7.70 4.96 -12.93
N GLU A 320 8.96 4.65 -13.17
CA GLU A 320 9.40 3.30 -13.54
C GLU A 320 10.16 2.72 -12.36
N LYS A 321 9.80 1.50 -11.95
CA LYS A 321 10.47 0.81 -10.84
C LYS A 321 11.94 0.54 -11.18
N SER A 322 12.83 0.65 -10.21
CA SER A 322 14.27 0.43 -10.44
C SER A 322 14.52 -0.98 -10.99
N GLY A 323 15.08 -1.09 -12.20
CA GLY A 323 15.36 -2.37 -12.87
C GLY A 323 14.18 -2.98 -13.61
N ASP A 324 12.99 -2.37 -13.54
CA ASP A 324 11.83 -2.76 -14.33
C ASP A 324 11.56 -1.74 -15.45
N LYS A 325 11.03 -2.21 -16.58
CA LYS A 325 10.64 -1.33 -17.71
C LYS A 325 9.18 -0.89 -17.63
N TRP A 326 8.45 -1.38 -16.64
CA TRP A 326 7.03 -1.09 -16.51
C TRP A 326 6.80 0.15 -15.67
N PRO A 327 5.96 1.08 -16.13
CA PRO A 327 5.56 2.23 -15.35
C PRO A 327 4.50 1.88 -14.31
N GLY A 328 4.51 2.60 -13.18
CA GLY A 328 3.41 2.71 -12.24
C GLY A 328 2.82 4.12 -12.26
N ILE A 329 1.58 4.26 -11.80
CA ILE A 329 0.89 5.55 -11.61
C ILE A 329 0.86 5.84 -10.11
N LEU A 330 1.06 7.11 -9.77
CA LEU A 330 0.89 7.65 -8.43
C LEU A 330 -0.14 8.77 -8.46
N THR A 331 -1.25 8.56 -7.79
CA THR A 331 -2.33 9.54 -7.60
C THR A 331 -2.14 10.35 -6.31
N PRO A 332 -2.79 11.51 -6.14
CA PRO A 332 -2.87 12.18 -4.84
C PRO A 332 -3.38 11.29 -3.71
N GLU A 333 -4.40 10.47 -3.99
CA GLU A 333 -5.08 9.58 -3.06
C GLU A 333 -4.13 8.54 -2.47
N ASP A 334 -3.31 7.91 -3.33
CA ASP A 334 -2.27 6.93 -2.93
C ASP A 334 -1.35 7.47 -1.82
N VAL A 335 -1.13 8.78 -1.81
CA VAL A 335 -0.25 9.48 -0.87
C VAL A 335 -1.05 10.05 0.30
N PHE A 336 -2.08 10.85 0.02
CA PHE A 336 -2.78 11.67 1.01
C PHE A 336 -3.72 10.86 1.89
N LEU A 337 -4.23 9.73 1.40
CA LEU A 337 -5.06 8.78 2.15
C LEU A 337 -4.26 7.59 2.68
N ASN A 338 -2.93 7.63 2.56
CA ASN A 338 -2.09 6.59 3.13
C ASN A 338 -2.12 6.63 4.66
N GLU A 339 -2.57 5.53 5.27
CA GLU A 339 -2.71 5.42 6.74
C GLU A 339 -1.41 5.77 7.48
N HIS A 340 -0.27 5.26 7.01
CA HIS A 340 1.00 5.49 7.69
C HIS A 340 1.43 6.95 7.63
N LEU A 341 1.20 7.63 6.49
CA LEU A 341 1.50 9.05 6.38
C LEU A 341 0.57 9.89 7.26
N ILE A 342 -0.73 9.61 7.23
CA ILE A 342 -1.72 10.31 8.07
C ILE A 342 -1.36 10.17 9.55
N MET A 343 -1.03 8.96 10.00
CA MET A 343 -0.65 8.72 11.40
C MET A 343 0.65 9.43 11.78
N ASP A 344 1.65 9.45 10.90
CA ASP A 344 2.89 10.22 11.12
C ASP A 344 2.60 11.72 11.27
N LEU A 345 1.72 12.27 10.43
CA LEU A 345 1.29 13.67 10.52
C LEU A 345 0.55 13.97 11.83
N ILE A 346 -0.35 13.09 12.26
CA ILE A 346 -1.07 13.24 13.55
C ILE A 346 -0.08 13.26 14.72
N VAL A 347 0.90 12.36 14.73
CA VAL A 347 1.93 12.30 15.78
C VAL A 347 2.76 13.59 15.81
N LYS A 348 3.21 14.07 14.65
CA LYS A 348 4.00 15.31 14.53
C LYS A 348 3.22 16.54 14.98
N MET A 349 1.99 16.71 14.51
CA MET A 349 1.11 17.80 14.94
C MET A 349 0.84 17.73 16.45
N SER A 350 0.63 16.54 17.00
CA SER A 350 0.45 16.33 18.44
C SER A 350 1.69 16.72 19.25
N SER A 351 2.89 16.43 18.76
CA SER A 351 4.13 16.88 19.42
C SER A 351 4.24 18.41 19.43
N ILE A 352 3.94 19.07 18.30
CA ILE A 352 3.92 20.54 18.23
C ILE A 352 2.91 21.11 19.21
N GLU A 353 1.72 20.51 19.30
CA GLU A 353 0.66 20.92 20.23
C GLU A 353 1.12 20.86 21.71
N LYS A 354 1.85 19.80 22.08
CA LYS A 354 2.44 19.63 23.42
C LYS A 354 3.55 20.64 23.69
N LYS A 355 4.45 20.85 22.72
CA LYS A 355 5.52 21.86 22.81
C LYS A 355 4.98 23.27 23.00
N CYS A 356 3.88 23.63 22.33
CA CYS A 356 3.20 24.91 22.54
C CYS A 356 2.76 25.10 24.00
N ARG A 357 2.28 24.03 24.65
CA ARG A 357 1.84 24.06 26.05
C ARG A 357 3.02 24.13 27.00
N ALA A 358 4.04 23.31 26.75
CA ALA A 358 5.29 23.33 27.52
C ALA A 358 5.95 24.72 27.51
N TYR A 359 5.92 25.42 26.36
CA TYR A 359 6.41 26.79 26.26
C TYR A 359 5.69 27.75 27.22
N LEU A 360 4.36 27.70 27.29
CA LEU A 360 3.61 28.54 28.23
C LEU A 360 3.91 28.16 29.69
N ILE A 361 3.99 26.86 29.99
CA ILE A 361 4.33 26.39 31.34
C ILE A 361 5.69 26.95 31.80
N GLN A 362 6.71 26.92 30.94
CA GLN A 362 8.02 27.49 31.27
C GLN A 362 8.02 29.01 31.43
N LYS A 363 7.03 29.71 30.87
CA LYS A 363 6.81 31.13 31.12
C LYS A 363 5.95 31.38 32.37
N ASN A 364 5.65 30.35 33.16
CA ASN A 364 4.72 30.35 34.29
C ASN A 364 3.29 30.79 33.90
N GLU A 365 2.93 30.63 32.62
CA GLU A 365 1.58 30.85 32.12
C GLU A 365 0.78 29.55 32.21
N LEU A 366 0.45 29.19 33.46
CA LEU A 366 -0.13 27.90 33.79
C LEU A 366 -1.61 27.80 33.42
N TYR A 367 -2.35 28.91 33.36
CA TYR A 367 -3.79 28.89 33.13
C TYR A 367 -4.19 29.74 31.93
N VAL A 368 -5.18 29.23 31.21
CA VAL A 368 -5.78 29.87 30.05
C VAL A 368 -7.19 30.35 30.42
N PRO A 369 -7.50 31.64 30.22
CA PRO A 369 -8.80 32.19 30.54
C PRO A 369 -9.95 31.47 29.84
N PHE A 370 -11.01 31.13 30.59
CA PHE A 370 -12.18 30.45 30.06
C PHE A 370 -13.46 31.26 30.34
N PRO A 371 -14.23 31.74 29.34
CA PRO A 371 -15.31 32.71 29.58
C PRO A 371 -16.46 32.28 30.50
N GLN A 372 -16.67 30.96 30.67
CA GLN A 372 -17.83 30.40 31.38
C GLN A 372 -17.45 29.49 32.55
N ARG A 373 -16.15 29.37 32.88
CA ARG A 373 -15.62 28.48 33.93
C ARG A 373 -14.34 29.07 34.52
N ASP A 374 -13.89 28.51 35.63
CA ASP A 374 -12.55 28.80 36.15
C ASP A 374 -11.49 28.59 35.06
N ASP A 375 -10.47 29.45 35.05
CA ASP A 375 -9.35 29.34 34.13
C ASP A 375 -8.74 27.93 34.20
N MET A 376 -8.45 27.39 33.02
CA MET A 376 -8.07 25.99 32.86
C MET A 376 -6.58 25.87 32.68
N LEU A 377 -5.98 24.87 33.33
CA LEU A 377 -4.56 24.57 33.20
C LEU A 377 -4.21 24.36 31.73
N THR A 378 -3.13 24.98 31.28
CA THR A 378 -2.68 25.06 29.88
C THR A 378 -2.57 23.68 29.23
N VAL A 379 -2.22 22.63 29.98
CA VAL A 379 -2.14 21.25 29.47
C VAL A 379 -3.49 20.70 28.98
N PHE A 380 -4.60 21.18 29.54
CA PHE A 380 -5.97 20.76 29.20
C PHE A 380 -6.73 21.77 28.34
N ALA A 381 -6.21 22.98 28.19
CA ALA A 381 -6.81 24.01 27.35
C ALA A 381 -6.86 23.56 25.88
N ASN A 382 -7.87 24.03 25.15
CA ASN A 382 -7.93 23.78 23.71
C ASN A 382 -6.78 24.52 23.00
N TRP A 383 -6.32 23.96 21.87
CA TRP A 383 -5.12 24.48 21.22
C TRP A 383 -5.27 25.92 20.70
N LYS A 384 -6.49 26.33 20.32
CA LYS A 384 -6.75 27.71 19.88
C LYS A 384 -6.42 28.71 20.98
N ASP A 385 -6.86 28.45 22.20
CA ASP A 385 -6.64 29.36 23.31
C ASP A 385 -5.17 29.35 23.78
N VAL A 386 -4.50 28.20 23.70
CA VAL A 386 -3.05 28.08 23.88
C VAL A 386 -2.30 28.98 22.87
N ILE A 387 -2.63 28.89 21.57
CA ILE A 387 -2.00 29.72 20.53
C ILE A 387 -2.26 31.22 20.79
N ASN A 388 -3.48 31.58 21.20
CA ASN A 388 -3.84 32.97 21.54
C ASN A 388 -3.05 33.49 22.74
N MET A 389 -2.87 32.67 23.77
CA MET A 389 -2.04 33.02 24.93
C MET A 389 -0.57 33.18 24.52
N MET A 390 -0.01 32.25 23.75
CA MET A 390 1.37 32.39 23.25
C MET A 390 1.57 33.66 22.42
N ARG A 391 0.55 34.09 21.67
CA ARG A 391 0.58 35.34 20.90
C ARG A 391 0.61 36.60 21.76
N LYS A 392 0.10 36.56 23.00
CA LYS A 392 0.23 37.66 23.97
C LYS A 392 1.67 37.74 24.49
N TYR A 393 2.29 36.59 24.76
CA TYR A 393 3.65 36.47 25.29
C TYR A 393 4.70 36.23 24.20
N LYS A 394 4.63 37.00 23.11
CA LYS A 394 5.57 36.86 21.98
C LYS A 394 7.01 36.90 22.52
N SER A 395 7.73 35.79 22.40
CA SER A 395 9.19 35.80 22.57
C SER A 395 9.81 36.58 21.40
N LYS A 396 10.93 37.26 21.65
CA LYS A 396 11.80 37.80 20.59
C LYS A 396 12.24 36.71 19.60
N ASP A 397 12.24 35.45 20.03
CA ASP A 397 12.72 34.30 19.27
C ASP A 397 11.64 33.66 18.38
N ILE A 398 10.34 33.93 18.63
CA ILE A 398 9.23 33.35 17.86
C ILE A 398 8.60 34.43 16.98
N LYS A 399 8.87 34.37 15.68
CA LYS A 399 8.37 35.34 14.69
C LYS A 399 6.84 35.31 14.61
N LYS A 400 6.21 36.47 14.42
CA LYS A 400 4.74 36.62 14.27
C LYS A 400 4.14 35.62 13.26
N LYS A 401 4.81 35.42 12.13
CA LYS A 401 4.39 34.50 11.05
C LYS A 401 4.22 33.04 11.51
N VAL A 402 4.90 32.61 12.58
CA VAL A 402 4.77 31.25 13.12
C VAL A 402 3.40 31.06 13.79
N PHE A 403 2.86 32.08 14.46
CA PHE A 403 1.55 31.98 15.11
C PHE A 403 0.39 31.87 14.12
N ASP A 404 0.51 32.49 12.95
CA ASP A 404 -0.50 32.35 11.90
C ASP A 404 -0.46 30.92 11.33
N LYS A 405 0.73 30.38 11.09
CA LYS A 405 0.93 28.98 10.68
C LYS A 405 0.47 27.96 11.72
N LEU A 406 0.59 28.25 13.02
CA LEU A 406 0.05 27.38 14.08
C LEU A 406 -1.48 27.29 14.03
N ASN A 407 -2.15 28.42 13.76
CA ASN A 407 -3.61 28.42 13.62
C ASN A 407 -4.06 27.66 12.35
N GLU A 408 -3.34 27.84 11.24
CA GLU A 408 -3.57 27.06 10.01
C GLU A 408 -3.31 25.56 10.24
N LEU A 409 -2.23 25.21 10.93
CA LEU A 409 -1.89 23.83 11.29
C LEU A 409 -2.94 23.21 12.21
N ARG A 410 -3.50 23.96 13.15
CA ARG A 410 -4.62 23.51 14.00
C ARG A 410 -5.86 23.20 13.16
N HIS A 411 -6.16 24.03 12.17
CA HIS A 411 -7.25 23.76 11.24
C HIS A 411 -6.99 22.49 10.42
N PHE A 412 -5.77 22.36 9.88
CA PHE A 412 -5.35 21.16 9.16
C PHE A 412 -5.44 19.89 10.04
N ARG A 413 -4.97 19.94 11.29
CA ARG A 413 -5.07 18.83 12.25
C ARG A 413 -6.50 18.33 12.41
N ASN A 414 -7.46 19.24 12.56
CA ASN A 414 -8.87 18.86 12.70
C ASN A 414 -9.40 18.22 11.42
N LYS A 415 -9.01 18.74 10.26
CA LYS A 415 -9.36 18.17 8.95
C LYS A 415 -8.75 16.78 8.76
N VAL A 416 -7.49 16.58 9.12
CA VAL A 416 -6.84 15.26 9.07
C VAL A 416 -7.57 14.24 9.92
N ILE A 417 -7.95 14.60 11.15
CA ILE A 417 -8.57 13.65 12.10
C ILE A 417 -10.02 13.35 11.77
N HIS A 418 -10.79 14.33 11.31
CA HIS A 418 -12.23 14.18 11.12
C HIS A 418 -12.64 13.92 9.66
N GLU A 419 -11.80 14.25 8.68
CA GLU A 419 -12.10 14.09 7.26
C GLU A 419 -11.14 13.08 6.61
N PHE A 420 -9.84 13.35 6.55
CA PHE A 420 -8.90 12.44 5.87
C PHE A 420 -8.84 11.06 6.51
N LEU A 421 -8.77 10.97 7.84
CA LEU A 421 -8.72 9.69 8.56
C LEU A 421 -9.98 8.86 8.33
N ALA A 422 -11.15 9.50 8.17
CA ALA A 422 -12.40 8.82 7.87
C ALA A 422 -12.44 8.27 6.43
N LEU A 423 -11.69 8.88 5.51
CA LEU A 423 -11.56 8.43 4.13
C LEU A 423 -10.52 7.31 3.95
N VAL A 424 -9.65 7.08 4.94
CA VAL A 424 -8.72 5.95 4.91
C VAL A 424 -9.53 4.64 4.86
N ASN A 425 -9.26 3.81 3.85
CA ASN A 425 -9.98 2.56 3.58
C ASN A 425 -11.48 2.70 3.24
N SER A 426 -11.96 3.92 2.96
CA SER A 426 -13.38 4.15 2.57
C SER A 426 -13.71 3.71 1.14
N GLY A 427 -12.69 3.41 0.34
CA GLY A 427 -12.84 3.15 -1.09
C GLY A 427 -13.00 4.43 -1.93
N GLU A 428 -12.83 5.62 -1.34
CA GLU A 428 -12.83 6.90 -2.06
C GLU A 428 -11.74 6.92 -3.15
N THR A 429 -12.13 7.26 -4.37
CA THR A 429 -11.24 7.22 -5.54
C THR A 429 -10.82 8.61 -6.03
N GLU A 430 -11.48 9.69 -5.60
CA GLU A 430 -11.12 11.05 -6.01
C GLU A 430 -11.25 12.07 -4.88
N LEU A 431 -10.16 12.78 -4.58
CA LEU A 431 -10.16 13.91 -3.66
C LEU A 431 -10.50 15.21 -4.40
N PRO A 432 -11.53 15.95 -3.93
CA PRO A 432 -11.80 17.29 -4.44
C PRO A 432 -10.58 18.19 -4.36
N ARG A 433 -10.40 19.08 -5.35
CA ARG A 433 -9.25 19.99 -5.44
C ARG A 433 -8.95 20.77 -4.16
N TRP A 434 -9.99 21.18 -3.42
CA TRP A 434 -9.82 21.91 -2.16
C TRP A 434 -9.19 21.05 -1.05
N MET A 435 -9.43 19.73 -1.03
CA MET A 435 -8.79 18.79 -0.10
C MET A 435 -7.31 18.61 -0.44
N ASN A 436 -7.00 18.46 -1.73
CA ASN A 436 -5.62 18.39 -2.21
C ASN A 436 -4.81 19.64 -1.82
N LEU A 437 -5.38 20.83 -2.04
CA LEU A 437 -4.78 22.09 -1.60
C LEU A 437 -4.58 22.14 -0.09
N LEU A 438 -5.63 21.84 0.69
CA LEU A 438 -5.60 21.82 2.15
C LEU A 438 -4.52 20.87 2.69
N PHE A 439 -4.35 19.69 2.10
CA PHE A 439 -3.33 18.73 2.50
C PHE A 439 -1.93 19.29 2.27
N THR A 440 -1.66 19.82 1.07
CA THR A 440 -0.32 20.31 0.74
C THR A 440 0.06 21.57 1.51
N GLU A 441 -0.88 22.51 1.70
CA GLU A 441 -0.68 23.69 2.54
C GLU A 441 -0.48 23.32 4.01
N GLY A 442 -1.30 22.40 4.52
CA GLY A 442 -1.16 21.85 5.86
C GLY A 442 0.20 21.20 6.11
N TYR A 443 0.68 20.42 5.14
CA TYR A 443 1.99 19.79 5.17
C TYR A 443 3.15 20.81 5.13
N ASP A 444 3.06 21.82 4.26
CA ASP A 444 4.03 22.92 4.16
C ASP A 444 4.08 23.72 5.48
N ASN A 445 2.92 23.96 6.09
CA ASN A 445 2.79 24.64 7.38
C ASN A 445 3.37 23.82 8.53
N LEU A 446 3.09 22.52 8.57
CA LEU A 446 3.67 21.60 9.55
C LEU A 446 5.20 21.71 9.54
N LYS A 447 5.81 21.54 8.36
CA LYS A 447 7.27 21.64 8.21
C LYS A 447 7.81 22.99 8.63
N SER A 448 7.14 24.07 8.22
CA SER A 448 7.57 25.41 8.60
C SER A 448 7.53 25.63 10.12
N VAL A 449 6.54 25.08 10.81
CA VAL A 449 6.46 25.14 12.27
C VAL A 449 7.55 24.28 12.91
N GLU A 450 7.76 23.05 12.43
CA GLU A 450 8.84 22.16 12.90
C GLU A 450 10.21 22.85 12.81
N THR A 451 10.55 23.42 11.66
CA THR A 451 11.81 24.17 11.48
C THR A 451 11.90 25.37 12.42
N SER A 452 10.79 26.09 12.63
CA SER A 452 10.78 27.24 13.53
C SER A 452 10.98 26.83 14.99
N PHE A 453 10.49 25.66 15.37
CA PHE A 453 10.49 25.14 16.74
C PHE A 453 11.73 24.33 17.11
N GLN A 454 12.52 23.89 16.12
CA GLN A 454 13.65 22.98 16.29
C GLN A 454 14.67 23.44 17.37
N ASN A 455 14.81 24.76 17.59
CA ASN A 455 15.75 25.33 18.56
C ASN A 455 15.11 26.28 19.59
N THR A 456 13.78 26.45 19.60
CA THR A 456 13.11 27.52 20.37
C THR A 456 12.05 27.03 21.36
N MET A 457 11.50 25.83 21.17
CA MET A 457 10.47 25.28 22.05
C MET A 457 11.09 24.34 23.08
N PRO A 458 10.58 24.34 24.32
CA PRO A 458 11.06 23.42 25.33
C PRO A 458 10.62 21.99 25.10
N ASP A 459 11.27 21.09 25.84
CA ASP A 459 10.87 19.70 25.94
C ASP A 459 9.45 19.57 26.50
N GLU A 460 8.79 18.47 26.14
CA GLU A 460 7.43 18.15 26.54
C GLU A 460 7.33 17.67 28.00
N ASP A 461 8.46 17.52 28.70
CA ASP A 461 8.53 17.02 30.09
C ASP A 461 7.58 17.78 31.03
N ALA A 462 7.57 19.12 30.99
CA ALA A 462 6.70 19.95 31.85
C ALA A 462 5.22 19.72 31.56
N TYR A 463 4.88 19.50 30.28
CA TYR A 463 3.53 19.17 29.87
C TYR A 463 3.12 17.77 30.38
N HIS A 464 3.96 16.75 30.19
CA HIS A 464 3.67 15.37 30.59
C HIS A 464 3.58 15.24 32.12
N ALA A 465 4.48 15.89 32.85
CA ALA A 465 4.51 15.85 34.30
C ALA A 465 3.25 16.43 34.93
N LEU A 466 2.82 17.62 34.50
CA LEU A 466 1.59 18.26 35.00
C LEU A 466 0.33 17.49 34.61
N LYS A 467 0.24 17.04 33.36
CA LYS A 467 -0.91 16.27 32.89
C LYS A 467 -1.02 14.96 33.66
N GLY A 468 0.08 14.22 33.77
CA GLY A 468 0.14 12.95 34.48
C GLY A 468 -0.20 13.09 35.96
N LEU A 469 0.26 14.15 36.62
CA LEU A 469 -0.07 14.41 38.03
C LEU A 469 -1.58 14.68 38.23
N ASP A 470 -2.19 15.52 37.38
CA ASP A 470 -3.62 15.81 37.48
C ASP A 470 -4.48 14.57 37.22
N GLU A 471 -4.12 13.76 36.22
CA GLU A 471 -4.81 12.50 35.90
C GLU A 471 -4.65 11.47 37.04
N LEU A 472 -3.46 11.40 37.66
CA LEU A 472 -3.21 10.53 38.81
C LEU A 472 -4.04 10.96 40.04
N LEU A 473 -4.04 12.24 40.38
CA LEU A 473 -4.87 12.77 41.48
C LEU A 473 -6.36 12.47 41.24
N THR A 474 -6.83 12.68 40.01
CA THR A 474 -8.23 12.45 39.63
C THR A 474 -8.60 10.96 39.71
N SER A 475 -7.75 10.06 39.22
CA SER A 475 -8.00 8.61 39.27
C SER A 475 -8.05 8.06 40.71
N ARG A 476 -7.38 8.73 41.65
CA ARG A 476 -7.40 8.44 43.09
C ARG A 476 -8.55 9.14 43.85
N GLY A 477 -9.49 9.77 43.14
CA GLY A 477 -10.63 10.48 43.72
C GLY A 477 -10.25 11.79 44.44
N LYS A 478 -9.04 12.30 44.23
CA LYS A 478 -8.58 13.58 44.78
C LYS A 478 -8.95 14.71 43.82
N LYS A 479 -9.04 15.94 44.34
CA LYS A 479 -9.22 17.14 43.51
C LYS A 479 -7.93 17.40 42.72
N GLY A 480 -8.01 17.35 41.39
CA GLY A 480 -6.89 17.69 40.50
C GLY A 480 -6.45 19.17 40.59
N ILE A 481 -5.43 19.50 39.82
CA ILE A 481 -4.85 20.84 39.63
C ILE A 481 -5.37 21.54 38.36
N LYS A 482 -6.28 20.91 37.62
CA LYS A 482 -6.85 21.36 36.33
C LYS A 482 -7.38 22.80 36.28
N PHE A 483 -7.78 23.40 37.40
CA PHE A 483 -8.41 24.73 37.43
C PHE A 483 -7.61 25.70 38.33
N ILE A 484 -7.65 26.99 38.02
CA ILE A 484 -6.88 28.03 38.73
C ILE A 484 -7.14 28.08 40.24
N LYS A 485 -8.34 27.71 40.68
CA LYS A 485 -8.69 27.53 42.10
C LYS A 485 -7.86 26.46 42.83
N SER A 486 -7.04 25.69 42.12
CA SER A 486 -6.07 24.81 42.75
C SER A 486 -4.97 25.59 43.47
N GLY A 487 -4.77 26.87 43.12
CA GLY A 487 -3.77 27.74 43.72
C GLY A 487 -2.33 27.47 43.24
N LEU A 488 -2.11 26.59 42.26
CA LEU A 488 -0.78 26.39 41.66
C LEU A 488 -0.37 27.67 40.91
N THR A 489 0.83 28.18 41.15
CA THR A 489 1.31 29.46 40.60
C THR A 489 2.56 29.30 39.74
N GLU A 490 3.46 28.38 40.09
CA GLU A 490 4.69 28.14 39.34
C GLU A 490 5.00 26.65 39.23
N VAL A 491 5.68 26.28 38.15
CA VAL A 491 6.12 24.91 37.86
C VAL A 491 7.55 24.94 37.36
N GLU A 492 8.38 24.09 37.94
CA GLU A 492 9.77 23.92 37.54
C GLU A 492 10.09 22.43 37.41
N ILE A 493 10.82 22.06 36.36
CA ILE A 493 11.43 20.74 36.24
C ILE A 493 12.93 20.91 36.32
N THR A 494 13.55 20.25 37.30
CA THR A 494 15.00 20.31 37.51
C THR A 494 15.73 19.44 36.48
N SER A 495 17.04 19.65 36.34
CA SER A 495 17.92 18.81 35.50
C SER A 495 17.87 17.32 35.86
N ASN A 496 17.52 17.00 37.11
CA ASN A 496 17.40 15.64 37.62
C ASN A 496 15.97 15.10 37.49
N LYS A 497 15.16 15.69 36.60
CA LYS A 497 13.75 15.33 36.35
C LYS A 497 12.88 15.34 37.62
N SER A 498 13.15 16.21 38.58
CA SER A 498 12.24 16.45 39.70
C SER A 498 11.24 17.53 39.34
N LEU A 499 9.96 17.27 39.55
CA LEU A 499 8.88 18.26 39.39
C LEU A 499 8.72 19.07 40.68
N ILE A 500 8.89 20.38 40.60
CA ILE A 500 8.65 21.32 41.70
C ILE A 500 7.40 22.13 41.37
N LEU A 501 6.43 22.09 42.28
CA LEU A 501 5.15 22.78 42.15
C LEU A 501 5.01 23.80 43.27
N LYS A 502 4.72 25.05 42.92
CA LYS A 502 4.53 26.10 43.90
C LYS A 502 3.07 26.50 43.98
N PHE A 503 2.52 26.52 45.20
CA PHE A 503 1.11 26.79 45.47
C PHE A 503 0.94 28.02 46.36
N GLN A 504 -0.21 28.68 46.27
CA GLN A 504 -0.67 29.64 47.27
C GLN A 504 -0.83 28.95 48.63
N SER A 505 -0.47 29.67 49.69
CA SER A 505 -0.33 29.11 51.05
C SER A 505 -1.60 28.44 51.60
N ASP A 506 -2.78 28.90 51.17
CA ASP A 506 -4.09 28.37 51.56
C ASP A 506 -4.46 27.02 50.91
N THR A 507 -3.86 26.70 49.76
CA THR A 507 -4.15 25.47 48.99
C THR A 507 -3.03 24.43 49.09
N TYR A 508 -1.83 24.84 49.50
CA TYR A 508 -0.63 24.01 49.61
C TYR A 508 -0.83 22.72 50.44
N GLU A 509 -1.33 22.83 51.69
CA GLU A 509 -1.43 21.69 52.62
C GLU A 509 -2.35 20.58 52.09
N LYS A 510 -3.41 20.95 51.37
CA LYS A 510 -4.33 20.00 50.73
C LYS A 510 -3.62 19.12 49.71
N TYR A 511 -2.75 19.69 48.86
CA TYR A 511 -2.03 18.93 47.83
C TYR A 511 -0.84 18.16 48.41
N LYS A 512 -0.21 18.68 49.47
CA LYS A 512 0.83 17.99 50.22
C LYS A 512 0.35 16.68 50.83
N GLN A 513 -0.80 16.69 51.49
CA GLN A 513 -1.41 15.47 52.02
C GLN A 513 -1.78 14.50 50.88
N ALA A 514 -2.39 15.01 49.81
CA ALA A 514 -2.81 14.17 48.68
C ALA A 514 -1.63 13.48 47.98
N ILE A 515 -0.48 14.15 47.83
CA ILE A 515 0.71 13.59 47.17
C ILE A 515 1.49 12.64 48.11
N ALA A 516 1.51 12.91 49.42
CA ALA A 516 2.18 12.05 50.40
C ALA A 516 1.54 10.64 50.49
N GLU A 517 0.27 10.51 50.14
CA GLU A 517 -0.45 9.23 50.10
C GLU A 517 -0.16 8.40 48.83
N ILE A 518 0.55 8.96 47.84
CA ILE A 518 0.82 8.31 46.56
C ILE A 518 2.23 7.68 46.61
N SER A 519 2.35 6.45 46.13
CA SER A 519 3.65 5.77 46.06
C SER A 519 4.59 6.46 45.09
N LYS A 520 5.89 6.32 45.33
CA LYS A 520 6.92 6.90 44.47
C LYS A 520 6.88 6.31 43.05
N GLU A 521 6.59 5.02 42.94
CA GLU A 521 6.48 4.30 41.68
C GLU A 521 5.32 4.83 40.82
N ASP A 522 4.18 5.13 41.43
CA ASP A 522 3.03 5.71 40.74
C ASP A 522 3.33 7.15 40.28
N LEU A 523 3.92 7.96 41.15
CA LEU A 523 4.34 9.32 40.78
C LEU A 523 5.29 9.27 39.59
N GLN A 524 6.30 8.40 39.61
CA GLN A 524 7.26 8.28 38.52
C GLN A 524 6.63 7.74 37.23
N SER A 525 5.75 6.74 37.33
CA SER A 525 5.09 6.14 36.18
C SER A 525 4.19 7.13 35.43
N TRP A 526 3.43 7.93 36.17
CA TRP A 526 2.45 8.87 35.59
C TRP A 526 3.08 10.21 35.18
N THR A 527 3.99 10.77 35.99
CA THR A 527 4.59 12.09 35.71
C THR A 527 5.85 12.02 34.86
N LYS A 528 6.48 10.84 34.77
CA LYS A 528 7.82 10.64 34.17
C LYS A 528 8.95 11.41 34.89
N CYS A 529 8.70 11.87 36.11
CA CYS A 529 9.65 12.56 36.98
C CYS A 529 10.15 11.64 38.08
N ASP A 530 11.41 11.82 38.52
CA ASP A 530 12.02 11.00 39.58
C ASP A 530 11.54 11.37 41.00
N GLY A 531 10.87 12.52 41.12
CA GLY A 531 10.21 12.97 42.34
C GLY A 531 9.32 14.18 42.11
N VAL A 532 8.38 14.42 43.03
CA VAL A 532 7.49 15.58 43.05
C VAL A 532 7.65 16.31 44.38
N SER A 533 7.97 17.60 44.33
CA SER A 533 8.17 18.47 45.47
C SER A 533 7.17 19.62 45.44
N LEU A 534 6.63 19.96 46.61
CA LEU A 534 5.66 21.04 46.76
C LEU A 534 6.28 22.18 47.57
N VAL A 535 6.08 23.42 47.13
CA VAL A 535 6.52 24.63 47.82
C VAL A 535 5.33 25.56 48.05
N SER A 536 5.25 26.17 49.22
CA SER A 536 4.27 27.22 49.51
C SER A 536 4.85 28.58 49.12
N ILE A 537 4.08 29.40 48.42
CA ILE A 537 4.41 30.82 48.18
C ILE A 537 3.56 31.67 49.12
N SER A 538 4.25 32.55 49.85
CA SER A 538 3.69 33.50 50.81
C SER A 538 2.78 34.53 50.17
#